data_AF-A0A256XRR4-F1
#
_entry.id   AF-A0A256XRR4-F1
#
_cell.length_a   1.000
_cell.length_b   1.000
_cell.length_c   1.000
_cell.angle_alpha   90.00
_cell.angle_beta   90.00
_cell.angle_gamma   90.00
#
_symmetry.space_group_name_H-M   'P 1'
#
loop_
_entity.id
_entity.type
_entity.pdbx_description
1 polymer ?
#
loop_
_entity_poly.entity_id
_entity_poly.type
_entity_poly.pdbx_seq_one_letter_code
_entity_poly.pdbx_strand_id
1 'polypeptide(L)'
;MNIKLDVVKIEIPEGCSVILGQSHFIKTVEDLYETLITSCPEIDFGIAFCEASGDRLVRVEGNNEELIKVASNNALKIAAGHSFIIVMRKAWPINVLNAIKNVQEVTCIYAATSN
;
A
#
# COMPACT_ATOMS: atom_id res chain seq x y z
N MET A 1 -12.15 -6.47 -28.06
CA MET A 1 -11.37 -5.83 -26.98
C MET A 1 -9.91 -5.99 -27.32
N ASN A 2 -9.13 -4.90 -27.34
CA ASN A 2 -7.68 -4.96 -27.49
C ASN A 2 -7.07 -4.71 -26.10
N ILE A 3 -6.18 -5.59 -25.64
CA ILE A 3 -5.52 -5.46 -24.33
C ILE A 3 -4.22 -4.68 -24.54
N LYS A 4 -3.99 -3.66 -23.71
CA LYS A 4 -2.71 -2.94 -23.63
C LYS A 4 -2.02 -3.33 -22.33
N LEU A 5 -0.72 -3.61 -22.42
CA LEU A 5 0.14 -3.88 -21.26
C LEU A 5 1.04 -2.67 -21.03
N ASP A 6 1.10 -2.22 -19.78
CA ASP A 6 1.95 -1.11 -19.35
C ASP A 6 2.91 -1.59 -18.24
N VAL A 7 4.17 -1.17 -18.31
CA VAL A 7 5.17 -1.45 -17.28
C VAL A 7 5.28 -0.21 -16.38
N VAL A 8 4.87 -0.35 -15.12
CA VAL A 8 4.88 0.75 -14.15
C VAL A 8 6.06 0.60 -13.21
N LYS A 9 6.96 1.59 -13.21
CA LYS A 9 8.06 1.66 -12.24
C LYS A 9 7.54 2.18 -10.90
N ILE A 10 7.73 1.39 -9.85
CA ILE A 10 7.44 1.74 -8.46
C ILE A 10 8.67 2.46 -7.88
N GLU A 11 8.45 3.63 -7.29
CA GLU A 11 9.51 4.34 -6.56
C GLU A 11 9.64 3.76 -5.15
N ILE A 12 10.86 3.38 -4.78
CA ILE A 12 11.20 2.90 -3.44
C ILE A 12 12.36 3.77 -2.94
N PRO A 13 12.13 4.68 -1.99
CA PRO A 13 13.20 5.48 -1.41
C PRO A 13 14.24 4.59 -0.72
N GLU A 14 15.46 5.11 -0.59
CA GLU A 14 16.54 4.37 0.08
C GLU A 14 16.15 3.98 1.51
N GLY A 15 16.47 2.74 1.90
CA GLY A 15 16.12 2.20 3.21
C GLY A 15 14.63 1.88 3.41
N CYS A 16 13.81 1.99 2.36
CA CYS A 16 12.40 1.62 2.41
C CYS A 16 12.14 0.24 1.80
N SER A 17 11.02 -0.36 2.19
CA SER A 17 10.41 -1.51 1.53
C SER A 17 9.02 -1.13 1.03
N VAL A 18 8.53 -1.85 0.04
CA VAL A 18 7.18 -1.70 -0.50
C VAL A 18 6.40 -3.00 -0.39
N ILE A 19 5.10 -2.89 -0.10
CA ILE A 19 4.13 -3.97 -0.23
C ILE A 19 3.03 -3.51 -1.19
N LEU A 20 2.81 -4.29 -2.24
CA LEU A 20 1.75 -4.04 -3.23
C LEU A 20 0.75 -5.20 -3.17
N GLY A 21 -0.53 -4.87 -3.08
CA GLY A 21 -1.60 -5.86 -3.04
C GLY A 21 -2.91 -5.35 -3.62
N GLN A 22 -3.94 -6.19 -3.48
CA GLN A 22 -5.31 -5.91 -3.88
C GLN A 22 -6.22 -6.12 -2.67
N SER A 23 -7.15 -5.20 -2.46
CA SER A 23 -8.12 -5.22 -1.37
C SER A 23 -9.53 -5.00 -1.91
N HIS A 24 -10.48 -4.66 -1.05
CA HIS A 24 -11.76 -4.05 -1.42
C HIS A 24 -12.28 -3.21 -0.25
N PHE A 25 -13.27 -2.35 -0.48
CA PHE A 25 -13.94 -1.56 0.58
C PHE A 25 -13.05 -0.48 1.22
N ILE A 26 -13.67 0.66 1.55
CA ILE A 26 -12.95 1.88 1.95
C ILE A 26 -12.20 1.73 3.28
N LYS A 27 -12.69 0.85 4.16
CA LYS A 27 -12.07 0.55 5.46
C LYS A 27 -10.67 -0.07 5.34
N THR A 28 -10.29 -0.57 4.15
CA THR A 28 -8.92 -1.00 3.83
C THR A 28 -7.85 -0.04 4.35
N VAL A 29 -8.04 1.28 4.15
CA VAL A 29 -7.01 2.26 4.49
C VAL A 29 -6.80 2.37 6.01
N GLU A 30 -7.89 2.32 6.79
CA GLU A 30 -7.88 2.37 8.25
C GLU A 30 -7.33 1.06 8.84
N ASP A 31 -7.79 -0.10 8.36
CA ASP A 31 -7.39 -1.39 8.92
C ASP A 31 -5.93 -1.72 8.60
N LEU A 32 -5.43 -1.29 7.43
CA LEU A 32 -4.00 -1.35 7.14
C LEU A 32 -3.20 -0.39 8.03
N TYR A 33 -3.70 0.81 8.31
CA TYR A 33 -3.05 1.75 9.24
C TYR A 33 -2.94 1.14 10.64
N GLU A 34 -4.05 0.63 11.20
CA GLU A 34 -4.08 -0.02 12.51
C GLU A 34 -3.15 -1.23 12.56
N THR A 35 -3.16 -2.05 11.50
CA THR A 35 -2.27 -3.21 11.37
C THR A 35 -0.80 -2.80 11.43
N LEU A 36 -0.40 -1.76 10.70
CA LEU A 36 0.99 -1.32 10.65
C LEU A 36 1.43 -0.67 11.97
N ILE A 37 0.65 0.29 12.49
CA ILE A 37 1.02 1.05 13.69
C ILE A 37 1.08 0.17 14.95
N THR A 38 0.30 -0.92 15.00
CA THR A 38 0.31 -1.86 16.13
C THR A 38 1.36 -2.98 15.99
N SER A 39 1.95 -3.17 14.81
CA SER A 39 2.91 -4.25 14.57
C SER A 39 4.34 -3.93 15.03
N CYS A 40 4.78 -2.68 14.95
CA CYS A 40 6.16 -2.26 15.22
C CYS A 40 6.18 -0.85 15.84
N PRO A 41 6.73 -0.64 17.04
CA PRO A 41 6.69 0.68 17.70
C PRO A 41 7.36 1.82 16.92
N GLU A 42 8.43 1.52 16.18
CA GLU A 42 9.23 2.54 15.47
C GLU A 42 8.95 2.61 13.97
N ILE A 43 7.94 1.90 13.46
CA ILE A 43 7.64 1.85 12.03
C ILE A 43 7.27 3.24 11.51
N ASP A 44 7.90 3.66 10.42
CA ASP A 44 7.42 4.77 9.60
C ASP A 44 6.76 4.19 8.35
N PHE A 45 5.56 4.65 7.99
CA PHE A 45 4.87 4.16 6.81
C PHE A 45 3.91 5.17 6.18
N GLY A 46 3.63 4.93 4.90
CA GLY A 46 2.56 5.55 4.14
C GLY A 46 1.79 4.51 3.34
N ILE A 47 0.48 4.68 3.27
CA ILE A 47 -0.47 3.77 2.62
C ILE A 47 -1.21 4.58 1.56
N ALA A 48 -1.47 3.96 0.42
CA ALA A 48 -2.40 4.47 -0.57
C ALA A 48 -3.28 3.32 -1.08
N PHE A 49 -4.60 3.54 -1.10
CA PHE A 49 -5.61 2.60 -1.59
C PHE A 49 -6.45 3.26 -2.68
N CYS A 50 -6.56 2.62 -3.83
CA CYS A 50 -7.35 3.10 -4.96
C CYS A 50 -8.83 2.72 -4.82
N GLU A 51 -9.67 3.64 -4.36
CA GLU A 51 -11.12 3.44 -4.36
C GLU A 51 -11.62 3.21 -5.79
N ALA A 52 -12.33 2.10 -6.05
CA ALA A 52 -12.70 1.72 -7.41
C ALA A 52 -14.10 2.19 -7.86
N SER A 53 -14.89 2.75 -6.94
CA SER A 53 -16.25 3.24 -7.18
C SER A 53 -16.50 4.54 -6.43
N GLY A 54 -17.69 5.14 -6.56
CA GLY A 54 -18.01 6.41 -5.91
C GLY A 54 -17.12 7.55 -6.40
N ASP A 55 -16.46 8.25 -5.46
CA ASP A 55 -15.57 9.37 -5.76
C ASP A 55 -14.26 8.93 -6.44
N ARG A 56 -13.90 7.64 -6.31
CA ARG A 56 -12.72 7.02 -6.91
C ARG A 56 -11.41 7.72 -6.54
N LEU A 57 -11.30 8.10 -5.27
CA LEU A 57 -10.13 8.79 -4.75
C LEU A 57 -9.03 7.78 -4.37
N VAL A 58 -7.78 8.24 -4.43
CA VAL A 58 -6.69 7.55 -3.74
C VAL A 58 -6.80 7.91 -2.26
N ARG A 59 -7.27 6.98 -1.46
CA ARG A 59 -7.37 7.11 0.00
C ARG A 59 -5.98 6.87 0.58
N VAL A 60 -5.53 7.76 1.47
CA VAL A 60 -4.17 7.73 2.01
C VAL A 60 -4.18 7.82 3.52
N GLU A 61 -3.28 7.10 4.17
CA GLU A 61 -3.04 7.16 5.62
C GLU A 61 -1.57 6.86 5.90
N GLY A 62 -1.11 7.20 7.11
CA GLY A 62 0.23 6.87 7.56
C GLY A 62 0.72 7.82 8.65
N ASN A 63 1.92 7.55 9.16
CA ASN A 63 2.55 8.37 10.18
C ASN A 63 3.77 9.16 9.65
N ASN A 64 4.07 9.06 8.36
CA ASN A 64 5.18 9.76 7.74
C ASN A 64 4.78 10.40 6.40
N GLU A 65 4.75 11.73 6.34
CA GLU A 65 4.29 12.50 5.17
C GLU A 65 5.06 12.19 3.87
N GLU A 66 6.36 11.95 3.97
CA GLU A 66 7.21 11.57 2.83
C GLU A 66 6.71 10.25 2.23
N LEU A 67 6.50 9.23 3.06
CA LEU A 67 6.09 7.90 2.63
C LEU A 67 4.64 7.88 2.14
N ILE A 68 3.76 8.67 2.75
CA ILE A 68 2.37 8.87 2.29
C ILE A 68 2.38 9.41 0.86
N LYS A 69 3.20 10.44 0.60
CA LYS A 69 3.33 11.04 -0.73
C LYS A 69 3.88 10.04 -1.76
N VAL A 70 4.87 9.25 -1.39
CA VAL A 70 5.42 8.20 -2.27
C VAL A 70 4.38 7.13 -2.57
N ALA A 71 3.65 6.64 -1.56
CA ALA A 71 2.58 5.67 -1.72
C ALA A 71 1.48 6.19 -2.66
N SER A 72 1.02 7.43 -2.44
CA SER A 72 0.01 8.09 -3.28
C SER A 72 0.46 8.22 -4.73
N ASN A 73 1.69 8.68 -4.97
CA ASN A 73 2.24 8.81 -6.32
C ASN A 73 2.37 7.45 -7.03
N ASN A 74 2.81 6.41 -6.32
CA ASN A 74 2.88 5.06 -6.89
C ASN A 74 1.48 4.52 -7.21
N ALA A 75 0.49 4.72 -6.34
CA ALA A 75 -0.89 4.32 -6.58
C ALA A 75 -1.49 5.03 -7.82
N LEU A 76 -1.22 6.34 -7.98
CA LEU A 76 -1.62 7.10 -9.16
C LEU A 76 -0.96 6.59 -10.45
N LYS A 77 0.31 6.15 -10.39
CA LYS A 77 1.01 5.55 -11.54
C LYS A 77 0.43 4.17 -11.90
N ILE A 78 0.08 3.35 -10.90
CA ILE A 78 -0.53 2.03 -11.11
C ILE A 78 -1.95 2.17 -11.68
N ALA A 79 -2.73 3.13 -11.17
CA ALA A 79 -4.08 3.47 -11.63
C ALA A 79 -5.05 2.26 -11.74
N ALA A 80 -4.87 1.24 -10.89
CA ALA A 80 -5.71 0.04 -10.85
C ALA A 80 -6.67 0.10 -9.66
N GLY A 81 -7.97 0.02 -9.92
CA GLY A 81 -8.99 0.03 -8.87
C GLY A 81 -8.76 -1.08 -7.85
N HIS A 82 -8.97 -0.77 -6.58
CA HIS A 82 -8.77 -1.65 -5.42
C HIS A 82 -7.34 -2.14 -5.18
N SER A 83 -6.34 -1.65 -5.92
CA SER A 83 -4.95 -1.84 -5.53
C SER A 83 -4.63 -1.01 -4.28
N PHE A 84 -3.75 -1.54 -3.43
CA PHE A 84 -3.15 -0.78 -2.35
C PHE A 84 -1.64 -0.91 -2.39
N ILE A 85 -0.95 0.13 -1.95
CA ILE A 85 0.50 0.13 -1.81
C ILE A 85 0.89 0.71 -0.45
N ILE A 86 1.81 0.05 0.22
CA ILE A 86 2.41 0.46 1.49
C ILE A 86 3.89 0.70 1.23
N VAL A 87 4.39 1.86 1.63
CA VAL A 87 5.82 2.19 1.67
C VAL A 87 6.21 2.33 3.13
N MET A 88 7.22 1.60 3.58
CA MET A 88 7.61 1.53 4.99
C MET A 88 9.12 1.53 5.19
N ARG A 89 9.57 2.05 6.34
CA ARG A 89 10.95 1.94 6.84
C ARG A 89 10.94 1.73 8.36
N LYS A 90 12.11 1.44 8.93
CA LYS A 90 12.28 1.05 10.36
C LYS A 90 11.50 -0.21 10.78
N ALA A 91 11.03 -0.98 9.80
CA ALA A 91 10.49 -2.31 9.94
C ALA A 91 10.69 -3.04 8.62
N TRP A 92 10.60 -4.37 8.64
CA TRP A 92 10.68 -5.21 7.46
C TRP A 92 9.31 -5.74 7.07
N PRO A 93 9.06 -6.06 5.80
CA PRO A 93 7.79 -6.65 5.39
C PRO A 93 7.42 -7.89 6.21
N ILE A 94 8.38 -8.73 6.57
CA ILE A 94 8.15 -9.93 7.40
C ILE A 94 7.57 -9.63 8.80
N ASN A 95 7.75 -8.42 9.33
CA ASN A 95 7.17 -8.03 10.61
C ASN A 95 5.65 -7.81 10.54
N VAL A 96 5.13 -7.47 9.35
CA VAL A 96 3.74 -7.02 9.15
C VAL A 96 2.93 -7.91 8.21
N LEU A 97 3.60 -8.71 7.36
CA LEU A 97 2.99 -9.39 6.22
C LEU A 97 1.85 -10.34 6.60
N ASN A 98 1.99 -11.08 7.70
CA ASN A 98 0.94 -11.99 8.16
C ASN A 98 -0.27 -11.25 8.72
N ALA A 99 -0.04 -10.12 9.41
CA ALA A 99 -1.14 -9.30 9.91
C ALA A 99 -1.91 -8.67 8.73
N ILE A 100 -1.21 -8.12 7.74
CA ILE A 100 -1.81 -7.59 6.50
C ILE A 100 -2.63 -8.66 5.77
N LYS A 101 -2.11 -9.89 5.62
CA LYS A 101 -2.83 -11.01 4.99
C LYS A 101 -4.13 -11.38 5.70
N ASN A 102 -4.24 -11.07 6.99
CA ASN A 102 -5.40 -11.38 7.82
C ASN A 102 -6.38 -10.21 7.93
N VAL A 103 -6.06 -9.04 7.36
CA VAL A 103 -7.03 -7.94 7.23
C VAL A 103 -8.16 -8.39 6.33
N GLN A 104 -9.40 -8.20 6.76
CA GLN A 104 -10.58 -8.82 6.14
C GLN A 104 -10.78 -8.37 4.69
N GLU A 105 -10.41 -7.12 4.40
CA GLU A 105 -10.50 -6.51 3.10
C GLU A 105 -9.42 -6.99 2.11
N VAL A 106 -8.27 -7.47 2.62
CA VAL A 106 -7.11 -7.82 1.79
C VAL A 106 -7.35 -9.13 1.07
N THR A 107 -7.32 -9.09 -0.26
CA THR A 107 -7.59 -10.25 -1.11
C THR A 107 -6.32 -10.93 -1.61
N CYS A 108 -5.26 -10.16 -1.87
CA CYS A 108 -4.02 -10.67 -2.45
C CYS A 108 -2.83 -9.74 -2.15
N ILE A 109 -1.65 -10.34 -2.05
CA ILE A 109 -0.36 -9.63 -2.02
C ILE A 109 0.42 -10.01 -3.26
N TYR A 110 0.78 -9.03 -4.08
CA TYR A 110 1.55 -9.23 -5.31
C TYR A 110 3.06 -9.21 -5.04
N ALA A 111 3.52 -8.29 -4.20
CA ALA A 111 4.94 -8.13 -3.90
C ALA A 111 5.16 -7.57 -2.50
N ALA A 112 6.30 -7.95 -1.92
CA ALA A 112 6.87 -7.37 -0.72
C ALA A 112 8.40 -7.36 -0.88
N THR A 113 8.99 -6.19 -1.12
CA THR A 113 10.40 -6.11 -1.56
C THR A 113 11.04 -4.74 -1.28
N SER A 114 12.37 -4.69 -1.39
CA SER A 114 13.19 -3.47 -1.40
C SER A 114 14.08 -3.39 -2.66
N ASN A 115 13.84 -4.28 -3.63
CA ASN A 115 14.60 -4.38 -4.88
C ASN A 115 14.25 -3.28 -5.89
#